data_AF-A0A1V3J920-F1
#
_entry.id   AF-A0A1V3J920-F1
#
_cell.length_a   1.000
_cell.length_b   1.000
_cell.length_c   1.000
_cell.angle_alpha   90.00
_cell.angle_beta   90.00
_cell.angle_gamma   90.00
#
_symmetry.space_group_name_H-M   'P 1'
#
loop_
_entity.id
_entity.type
_entity.pdbx_description
1 polymer ?
#
loop_
_entity_poly.entity_id
_entity_poly.type
_entity_poly.pdbx_seq_one_letter_code
_entity_poly.pdbx_strand_id
1 'polypeptide(L)'
;MYVLETESAAEKFCREHQVAVPQLTSIDESLHYLKGESRYRVERSFDRLQQGFREFLLTIAEVDLSDLKSRHYSGYKLHHYTQQGQLKIARAFRKVRLLSKAFPQSITEREFLRIDRRGK
;
A
#
# COMPACT_ATOMS: atom_id res chain seq x y z
N MET A 1 -32.00 35.83 -13.93
CA MET A 1 -30.63 35.31 -14.14
C MET A 1 -30.19 34.75 -12.79
N TYR A 2 -30.23 33.43 -12.59
CA TYR A 2 -29.83 32.83 -11.31
C TYR A 2 -28.30 32.80 -11.26
N VAL A 3 -27.72 33.62 -10.39
CA VAL A 3 -26.30 33.55 -10.09
C VAL A 3 -26.12 32.30 -9.22
N LEU A 4 -25.59 31.24 -9.81
CA LEU A 4 -25.08 30.11 -9.03
C LEU A 4 -23.93 30.67 -8.20
N GLU A 5 -24.13 30.81 -6.88
CA GLU A 5 -23.03 31.05 -5.97
C GLU A 5 -22.05 29.88 -6.14
N THR A 6 -20.91 30.14 -6.79
CA THR A 6 -19.88 29.14 -7.07
C THR A 6 -19.02 28.82 -5.85
N GLU A 7 -19.22 29.54 -4.75
CA GLU A 7 -18.42 29.43 -3.52
C GLU A 7 -19.24 28.81 -2.39
N SER A 8 -18.71 27.74 -1.80
CA SER A 8 -19.32 27.05 -0.67
C SER A 8 -19.24 27.87 0.62
N ALA A 9 -20.15 27.61 1.56
CA ALA A 9 -20.14 28.25 2.88
C ALA A 9 -18.80 28.04 3.64
N ALA A 10 -18.13 26.90 3.41
CA ALA A 10 -16.82 26.61 3.98
C ALA A 10 -15.71 27.50 3.37
N GLU A 11 -15.72 27.72 2.07
CA GLU A 11 -14.76 28.60 1.39
C GLU A 11 -14.92 30.06 1.84
N LYS A 12 -16.17 30.54 1.95
CA LYS A 12 -16.48 31.87 2.50
C LYS A 12 -15.90 32.05 3.90
N PHE A 13 -16.17 31.09 4.81
CA PHE A 13 -15.65 31.11 6.18
C PHE A 13 -14.12 31.12 6.22
N CYS A 14 -13.47 30.21 5.47
CA CYS A 14 -12.02 30.14 5.45
C CYS A 14 -11.37 31.44 4.95
N ARG A 15 -11.95 32.08 3.94
CA ARG A 15 -11.49 33.38 3.43
C ARG A 15 -11.64 34.48 4.46
N GLU A 16 -12.81 34.60 5.10
CA GLU A 16 -13.09 35.62 6.12
C GLU A 16 -12.17 35.49 7.34
N HIS A 17 -11.83 34.25 7.71
CA HIS A 17 -10.97 33.95 8.85
C HIS A 17 -9.49 33.74 8.50
N GLN A 18 -9.08 34.06 7.26
CA GLN A 18 -7.69 33.90 6.78
C GLN A 18 -7.11 32.49 7.01
N VAL A 19 -7.96 31.47 6.95
CA VAL A 19 -7.56 30.07 7.09
C VAL A 19 -6.93 29.61 5.78
N ALA A 20 -5.68 29.16 5.83
CA ALA A 20 -4.99 28.59 4.68
C ALA A 20 -5.63 27.24 4.30
N VAL A 21 -6.34 27.21 3.17
CA VAL A 21 -6.94 25.98 2.64
C VAL A 21 -6.04 25.42 1.53
N PRO A 22 -5.51 24.19 1.68
CA PRO A 22 -4.76 23.54 0.61
C PRO A 22 -5.71 23.19 -0.55
N GLN A 23 -5.28 23.48 -1.78
CA GLN A 23 -5.99 23.05 -2.99
C GLN A 23 -5.64 21.58 -3.27
N LEU A 24 -6.47 20.68 -2.77
CA LEU A 24 -6.31 19.23 -2.92
C LEU A 24 -7.16 18.72 -4.08
N THR A 25 -6.53 18.07 -5.05
CA THR A 25 -7.20 17.59 -6.28
C THR A 25 -7.55 16.11 -6.21
N SER A 26 -7.06 15.39 -5.20
CA SER A 26 -7.31 13.95 -5.03
C SER A 26 -7.30 13.50 -3.58
N ILE A 27 -7.91 12.33 -3.33
CA ILE A 27 -7.87 11.65 -2.02
C ILE A 27 -6.43 11.28 -1.63
N ASP A 28 -5.57 11.00 -2.60
CA ASP A 28 -4.17 10.67 -2.34
C ASP A 28 -3.39 11.87 -1.80
N GLU A 29 -3.67 13.06 -2.33
CA GLU A 29 -3.13 14.32 -1.83
C GLU A 29 -3.67 14.67 -0.46
N SER A 30 -4.96 14.44 -0.20
CA SER A 30 -5.54 14.69 1.12
C SER A 30 -4.96 13.77 2.19
N LEU A 31 -4.76 12.48 1.89
CA LEU A 31 -4.09 11.54 2.80
C LEU A 31 -2.63 11.94 3.06
N HIS A 32 -1.92 12.38 2.03
CA HIS A 32 -0.56 12.89 2.18
C HIS A 32 -0.52 14.12 3.09
N TYR A 33 -1.38 15.10 2.84
CA TYR A 33 -1.46 16.35 3.60
C TYR A 33 -1.89 16.13 5.06
N LEU A 34 -2.95 15.34 5.29
CA LEU A 34 -3.55 15.20 6.62
C LEU A 34 -2.81 14.20 7.52
N LYS A 35 -2.25 13.13 6.95
CA LYS A 35 -1.65 12.02 7.73
C LYS A 35 -0.14 11.88 7.55
N GLY A 36 0.48 12.71 6.70
CA GLY A 36 1.91 12.59 6.37
C GLY A 36 2.27 11.30 5.64
N GLU A 37 1.28 10.64 5.03
CA GLU A 37 1.50 9.36 4.33
C GLU A 37 2.00 9.59 2.91
N SER A 38 2.59 8.58 2.26
CA SER A 38 2.98 8.72 0.85
C SER A 38 1.78 9.07 -0.04
N ARG A 39 1.96 9.97 -1.02
CA ARG A 39 0.94 10.17 -2.07
C ARG A 39 0.77 8.93 -2.97
N TYR A 40 1.75 8.03 -3.00
CA TYR A 40 1.74 6.84 -3.83
C TYR A 40 1.04 5.68 -3.12
N ARG A 41 -0.08 5.22 -3.69
CA ARG A 41 -0.92 4.15 -3.10
C ARG A 41 -0.15 2.88 -2.74
N VAL A 42 0.82 2.48 -3.56
CA VAL A 42 1.57 1.22 -3.35
C VAL A 42 2.52 1.35 -2.17
N GLU A 43 3.22 2.48 -2.07
CA GLU A 43 4.08 2.78 -0.93
C GLU A 43 3.26 2.84 0.36
N ARG A 44 2.12 3.55 0.36
CA ARG A 44 1.24 3.56 1.54
C ARG A 44 0.81 2.17 1.98
N SER A 45 0.38 1.33 1.03
CA SER A 45 -0.06 -0.03 1.35
C SER A 45 1.07 -0.87 1.94
N PHE A 46 2.28 -0.78 1.35
CA PHE A 46 3.45 -1.49 1.86
C PHE A 46 3.86 -1.01 3.26
N ASP A 47 3.89 0.32 3.45
CA ASP A 47 4.28 0.95 4.71
C ASP A 47 3.29 0.66 5.84
N ARG A 48 2.02 0.39 5.52
CA ARG A 48 0.96 0.02 6.46
C ARG A 48 0.82 -1.48 6.69
N LEU A 49 1.53 -2.33 5.95
CA LEU A 49 1.49 -3.79 6.19
C LEU A 49 1.87 -4.08 7.65
N GLN A 50 1.12 -4.99 8.28
CA GLN A 50 1.54 -5.56 9.55
C GLN A 50 2.91 -6.22 9.38
N GLN A 51 3.75 -6.15 10.42
CA GLN A 51 5.14 -6.57 10.35
C GLN A 51 5.31 -7.99 9.82
N GLY A 52 4.53 -8.97 10.31
CA GLY A 52 4.62 -10.36 9.85
C GLY A 52 4.31 -10.55 8.36
N PHE A 53 3.29 -9.86 7.83
CA PHE A 53 3.00 -9.93 6.39
C PHE A 53 4.06 -9.23 5.54
N ARG A 54 4.65 -8.14 6.05
CA ARG A 54 5.76 -7.47 5.38
C ARG A 54 6.97 -8.38 5.32
N GLU A 55 7.36 -8.97 6.45
CA GLU A 55 8.50 -9.91 6.54
C GLU A 55 8.29 -11.09 5.59
N PHE A 56 7.10 -11.70 5.60
CA PHE A 56 6.75 -12.78 4.67
C PHE A 56 6.91 -12.37 3.19
N LEU A 57 6.40 -11.18 2.82
CA LEU A 57 6.56 -10.68 1.46
C LEU A 57 8.03 -10.44 1.09
N LEU A 58 8.82 -9.87 2.00
CA LEU A 58 10.24 -9.63 1.79
C LEU A 58 11.04 -10.93 1.67
N THR A 59 10.67 -11.96 2.43
CA THR A 59 11.24 -13.31 2.31
C THR A 59 10.95 -13.92 0.94
N ILE A 60 9.70 -13.87 0.46
CA ILE A 60 9.35 -14.36 -0.89
C ILE A 60 10.07 -13.56 -1.98
N ALA A 61 10.33 -12.28 -1.73
CA ALA A 61 11.04 -11.42 -2.64
C ALA A 61 12.55 -11.64 -2.68
N GLU A 62 13.10 -12.45 -1.77
CA GLU A 62 14.54 -12.72 -1.65
C GLU A 62 15.33 -11.39 -1.60
N VAL A 63 14.84 -10.49 -0.76
CA VAL A 63 15.42 -9.16 -0.56
C VAL A 63 16.52 -9.25 0.48
N ASP A 64 17.67 -8.66 0.18
CA ASP A 64 18.83 -8.62 1.07
C ASP A 64 19.33 -7.19 1.30
N LEU A 65 20.46 -7.04 2.01
CA LEU A 65 21.05 -5.74 2.31
C LEU A 65 21.51 -4.97 1.06
N SER A 66 21.80 -5.64 -0.05
CA SER A 66 22.19 -4.99 -1.32
C SER A 66 21.01 -4.33 -2.03
N ASP A 67 19.79 -4.76 -1.73
CA ASP A 67 18.57 -4.17 -2.25
C ASP A 67 18.15 -2.89 -1.50
N LEU A 68 18.80 -2.57 -0.38
CA LEU A 68 18.58 -1.33 0.36
C LEU A 68 19.44 -0.19 -0.20
N LYS A 69 18.89 1.02 -0.26
CA LYS A 69 19.64 2.24 -0.61
C LYS A 69 20.72 2.59 0.43
N SER A 70 20.56 2.13 1.66
CA SER A 70 21.50 2.30 2.76
C SER A 70 21.39 1.12 3.71
N ARG A 71 22.53 0.65 4.23
CA ARG A 71 22.58 -0.44 5.22
C ARG A 71 21.92 -0.08 6.55
N HIS A 72 21.72 1.21 6.82
CA HIS A 72 21.06 1.69 8.04
C HIS A 72 19.54 1.76 7.92
N TYR A 73 18.97 1.50 6.73
CA TYR A 73 17.53 1.47 6.59
C TYR A 73 16.94 0.19 7.18
N SER A 74 15.81 0.34 7.88
CA SER A 74 15.10 -0.78 8.51
C SER A 74 14.39 -1.71 7.52
N GLY A 75 14.27 -1.32 6.25
CA GLY A 75 13.44 -2.03 5.25
C GLY A 75 11.92 -1.92 5.47
N TYR A 76 11.44 -1.21 6.50
CA TYR A 76 10.00 -1.11 6.76
C TYR A 76 9.25 -0.13 5.85
N LYS A 77 9.96 0.64 5.04
CA LYS A 77 9.38 1.60 4.08
C LYS A 77 9.77 1.23 2.66
N LEU A 78 8.85 1.36 1.71
CA LEU A 78 9.13 0.97 0.32
C LEU A 78 10.26 1.82 -0.30
N HIS A 79 10.37 3.10 0.07
CA HIS A 79 11.44 3.97 -0.43
C HIS A 79 12.82 3.65 0.17
N HIS A 80 12.93 2.81 1.20
CA HIS A 80 14.23 2.34 1.72
C HIS A 80 14.98 1.47 0.69
N TYR A 81 14.25 0.84 -0.22
CA TYR A 81 14.80 -0.06 -1.23
C TYR A 81 15.27 0.69 -2.47
N THR A 82 16.30 0.15 -3.12
CA THR A 82 16.72 0.54 -4.46
C THR A 82 15.62 0.23 -5.47
N GLN A 83 15.74 0.75 -6.69
CA GLN A 83 14.78 0.42 -7.75
C GLN A 83 14.71 -1.10 -8.00
N GLN A 84 15.84 -1.80 -7.97
CA GLN A 84 15.87 -3.26 -8.12
C GLN A 84 15.18 -3.96 -6.96
N GLY A 85 15.44 -3.54 -5.72
CA GLY A 85 14.74 -4.06 -4.53
C GLY A 85 13.22 -3.85 -4.62
N GLN A 86 12.77 -2.68 -5.03
CA GLN A 86 11.34 -2.40 -5.26
C GLN A 86 10.74 -3.31 -6.32
N LEU A 87 11.46 -3.58 -7.42
CA LEU A 87 11.01 -4.50 -8.46
C LEU A 87 10.97 -5.96 -7.98
N LYS A 88 11.92 -6.40 -7.13
CA LYS A 88 11.85 -7.73 -6.49
C LYS A 88 10.57 -7.86 -5.66
N ILE A 89 10.30 -6.89 -4.79
CA ILE A 89 9.08 -6.86 -3.96
C ILE A 89 7.82 -6.88 -4.84
N ALA A 90 7.78 -6.09 -5.91
CA ALA A 90 6.64 -6.07 -6.84
C ALA A 90 6.42 -7.42 -7.54
N ARG A 91 7.50 -8.09 -7.97
CA ARG A 91 7.44 -9.42 -8.59
C ARG A 91 6.97 -10.48 -7.60
N ALA A 92 7.45 -10.44 -6.37
CA ALA A 92 7.02 -11.35 -5.29
C ALA A 92 5.52 -11.19 -5.00
N PHE A 93 5.05 -9.96 -4.85
CA PHE A 93 3.63 -9.69 -4.64
C PHE A 93 2.77 -10.20 -5.80
N ARG A 94 3.25 -10.03 -7.05
CA ARG A 94 2.59 -10.61 -8.23
C ARG A 94 2.56 -12.13 -8.17
N LYS A 95 3.65 -12.80 -7.79
CA LYS A 95 3.71 -14.27 -7.63
C LYS A 95 2.69 -14.75 -6.59
N VAL A 96 2.63 -14.12 -5.42
CA VAL A 96 1.63 -14.45 -4.37
C VAL A 96 0.22 -14.31 -4.90
N ARG A 97 -0.09 -13.23 -5.61
CA ARG A 97 -1.41 -13.02 -6.21
C ARG A 97 -1.75 -14.07 -7.25
N LEU A 98 -0.79 -14.46 -8.10
CA LEU A 98 -1.00 -15.49 -9.11
C LEU A 98 -1.20 -16.87 -8.46
N LEU A 99 -0.42 -17.19 -7.42
CA LEU A 99 -0.58 -18.41 -6.63
C LEU A 99 -1.97 -18.47 -5.98
N SER A 100 -2.38 -17.40 -5.28
CA SER A 100 -3.72 -17.32 -4.67
C SER A 100 -4.84 -17.50 -5.70
N LYS A 101 -4.69 -16.96 -6.92
CA LYS A 101 -5.65 -17.14 -8.01
C LYS A 101 -5.67 -18.54 -8.62
N ALA A 102 -4.63 -19.35 -8.41
CA ALA A 102 -4.57 -20.72 -8.90
C ALA A 102 -5.40 -21.69 -8.03
N PHE A 103 -5.75 -21.28 -6.80
CA PHE A 103 -6.65 -22.01 -5.93
C PHE A 103 -8.09 -21.46 -6.06
N PRO A 104 -9.11 -22.26 -5.69
CA PRO A 104 -10.47 -21.77 -5.54
C PRO A 104 -10.56 -20.58 -4.59
N GLN A 105 -11.46 -19.63 -4.90
CA GLN A 105 -11.74 -18.51 -3.99
C GLN A 105 -12.34 -19.03 -2.69
N SER A 106 -11.97 -18.41 -1.57
CA SER A 106 -12.45 -18.76 -0.23
C SER A 106 -12.08 -20.17 0.26
N ILE A 107 -11.02 -20.76 -0.31
CA ILE A 107 -10.46 -22.02 0.20
C ILE A 107 -10.07 -21.90 1.68
N THR A 108 -10.41 -22.90 2.46
CA THR A 108 -10.13 -22.98 3.90
C THR A 108 -8.99 -23.95 4.20
N GLU A 109 -8.30 -23.77 5.33
CA GLU A 109 -7.27 -24.71 5.79
C GLU A 109 -7.79 -26.15 5.91
N ARG A 110 -9.06 -26.32 6.29
CA ARG A 110 -9.70 -27.64 6.41
C ARG A 110 -9.76 -28.37 5.06
N GLU A 111 -9.96 -27.67 3.96
CA GLU A 111 -10.00 -28.28 2.63
C GLU A 111 -8.64 -28.87 2.23
N PHE A 112 -7.54 -28.28 2.67
CA PHE A 112 -6.20 -28.85 2.46
C PHE A 112 -5.99 -30.18 3.18
N LEU A 113 -6.81 -30.51 4.18
CA LEU A 113 -6.76 -31.80 4.90
C LEU A 113 -7.68 -32.86 4.26
N ARG A 114 -8.57 -32.46 3.34
CA ARG A 114 -9.51 -33.35 2.63
C ARG A 114 -8.87 -33.89 1.36
N ILE A 115 -7.78 -34.64 1.53
CA ILE A 115 -7.03 -35.25 0.44
C ILE A 115 -7.35 -36.74 0.32
N ASP A 116 -7.25 -37.27 -0.90
CA ASP A 116 -7.33 -38.70 -1.14
C ASP A 116 -6.17 -39.40 -0.43
N ARG A 117 -6.51 -40.21 0.57
CA ARG A 117 -5.54 -41.09 1.21
C ARG A 117 -5.47 -42.38 0.40
N ARG A 118 -4.48 -42.49 -0.48
CA ARG A 118 -4.16 -43.78 -1.10
C ARG A 118 -3.60 -44.71 0.00
N GLY A 119 -4.37 -45.74 0.36
CA GLY A 119 -3.90 -46.90 1.11
C GLY A 119 -4.70 -47.24 2.37
N LYS A 120 -5.50 -48.30 2.30
CA LYS A 120 -5.09 -49.56 2.91
C LYS A 120 -4.53 -50.45 1.81
#